data_AF-A0A3N8GW82-F1
#
_entry.id   AF-A0A3N8GW82-F1
#
_cell.length_a   1.000
_cell.length_b   1.000
_cell.length_c   1.000
_cell.angle_alpha   90.00
_cell.angle_beta   90.00
_cell.angle_gamma   90.00
#
_symmetry.space_group_name_H-M   'P 1'
#
loop_
_entity.id
_entity.type
_entity.pdbx_description
1 polymer ?
#
loop_
_entity_poly.entity_id
_entity_poly.type
_entity_poly.pdbx_seq_one_letter_code
_entity_poly.pdbx_strand_id
1 'polypeptide(L)' 'MDLTQVSSSRAASAQAPVSSPLFDERPFLARLSLFDWLFALALVAGAGYALVHYHAHMDYYDKAVMIGTVPALVALGWRW' A
#
# COMPACT_ATOMS: atom_id res chain seq x y z
N MET A 1 -52.43 39.91 -11.68
CA MET A 1 -51.65 39.15 -10.67
C MET A 1 -51.30 37.83 -11.33
N ASP A 2 -50.10 37.77 -11.93
CA ASP A 2 -49.64 36.71 -12.83
C ASP A 2 -48.79 35.71 -12.04
N LEU A 3 -49.27 34.49 -11.84
CA LEU A 3 -48.64 33.45 -11.01
C LEU A 3 -47.81 32.45 -11.83
N THR A 4 -47.34 32.84 -13.02
CA THR A 4 -46.73 31.91 -14.00
C THR A 4 -45.21 32.00 -14.14
N GLN A 5 -44.58 32.93 -13.43
CA GLN A 5 -43.12 33.09 -13.25
C GLN A 5 -42.89 33.02 -11.74
N VAL A 6 -42.24 32.03 -11.12
CA VAL A 6 -40.82 31.67 -11.21
C VAL A 6 -40.68 30.28 -10.59
N SER A 7 -41.22 29.24 -11.24
CA SER A 7 -40.77 27.85 -11.03
C SER A 7 -39.72 27.51 -12.07
N SER A 8 -38.76 28.41 -12.27
CA SER A 8 -37.46 28.03 -12.82
C SER A 8 -36.72 27.33 -11.70
N SER A 9 -37.12 26.09 -11.44
CA SER A 9 -36.26 25.08 -10.86
C SER A 9 -35.03 25.07 -11.76
N ARG A 10 -34.04 25.89 -11.40
CA ARG A 10 -32.68 25.77 -11.86
C ARG A 10 -32.38 24.32 -11.58
N ALA A 11 -32.45 23.51 -12.63
CA ALA A 11 -32.07 22.13 -12.59
C ALA A 11 -30.73 22.18 -11.88
N ALA A 12 -30.73 21.75 -10.61
CA ALA A 12 -29.52 21.39 -9.96
C ALA A 12 -28.92 20.45 -11.00
N SER A 13 -27.85 20.89 -11.65
CA SER A 13 -26.95 20.02 -12.36
C SER A 13 -26.57 19.03 -11.28
N ALA A 14 -27.38 17.98 -11.19
CA ALA A 14 -27.14 16.80 -10.42
C ALA A 14 -25.91 16.26 -11.12
N GLN A 15 -24.77 16.78 -10.67
CA GLN A 15 -23.48 16.24 -10.96
C GLN A 15 -23.67 14.79 -10.56
N ALA A 16 -23.88 13.94 -11.56
CA ALA A 16 -24.00 12.51 -11.34
C ALA A 16 -22.80 12.16 -10.46
N PRO A 17 -22.99 11.44 -9.34
CA PRO A 17 -21.86 11.06 -8.52
C PRO A 17 -20.89 10.40 -9.47
N VAL A 18 -19.74 11.05 -9.70
CA VAL A 18 -18.66 10.47 -10.49
C VAL A 18 -18.41 9.14 -9.81
N SER A 19 -18.76 8.06 -10.50
CA SER A 19 -18.65 6.71 -9.98
C SER A 19 -17.16 6.44 -9.83
N SER A 20 -16.58 6.87 -8.72
CA SER A 20 -15.25 6.43 -8.32
C SER A 20 -15.35 4.91 -8.29
N PRO A 21 -14.55 4.18 -9.09
CA PRO A 21 -14.58 2.73 -9.03
C PRO A 21 -14.33 2.33 -7.57
N LEU A 22 -15.31 1.62 -7.00
CA LEU A 22 -15.36 1.27 -5.57
C LEU A 22 -14.15 0.41 -5.19
N PHE A 23 -13.54 -0.22 -6.18
CA PHE A 23 -12.28 -0.94 -6.09
C PHE A 23 -11.32 -0.36 -7.13
N ASP A 24 -10.15 0.08 -6.69
CA ASP A 24 -9.08 0.41 -7.62
C ASP A 24 -8.70 -0.90 -8.36
N GLU A 25 -8.79 -0.95 -9.70
CA GLU A 25 -8.39 -2.13 -10.48
C GLU A 25 -6.86 -2.31 -10.55
N ARG A 26 -6.07 -1.36 -10.04
CA ARG A 26 -4.60 -1.39 -10.14
C ARG A 26 -4.01 -2.59 -9.39
N PRO A 27 -3.01 -3.27 -9.98
CA PRO A 27 -2.36 -4.41 -9.34
C PRO A 27 -1.75 -4.00 -7.99
N PHE A 28 -1.84 -4.87 -6.99
CA PHE A 28 -1.39 -4.61 -5.60
C PHE A 28 0.04 -4.04 -5.56
N LEU A 29 0.92 -4.53 -6.43
CA LEU A 29 2.31 -4.10 -6.56
C LEU A 29 2.49 -2.67 -7.11
N ALA A 30 1.52 -2.15 -7.88
CA ALA A 30 1.54 -0.78 -8.40
C ALA A 30 0.95 0.25 -7.41
N ARG A 31 0.39 -0.21 -6.29
CA ARG A 31 -0.04 0.65 -5.18
C ARG A 31 1.03 0.84 -4.12
N LEU A 32 2.06 0.00 -4.11
CA LEU A 32 3.20 0.16 -3.22
C LEU A 32 3.90 1.47 -3.53
N SER A 33 4.03 2.31 -2.51
CA SER A 33 4.78 3.56 -2.57
C SER A 33 6.26 3.28 -2.83
N LEU A 34 6.99 4.27 -3.35
CA LEU A 34 8.45 4.16 -3.44
C LEU A 34 9.08 3.92 -2.05
N PHE A 35 8.45 4.46 -0.99
CA PHE A 35 8.87 4.23 0.39
C PHE A 35 8.73 2.76 0.81
N ASP A 36 7.65 2.08 0.38
CA ASP A 36 7.42 0.66 0.64
C ASP A 36 8.51 -0.22 0.02
N TRP A 37 8.98 0.16 -1.17
CA TRP A 37 10.10 -0.49 -1.85
C TRP A 37 11.44 -0.20 -1.17
N LEU A 38 11.69 1.05 -0.77
CA LEU A 38 12.91 1.41 -0.03
C LEU A 38 13.00 0.69 1.32
N PHE A 39 11.89 0.59 2.03
CA PHE A 39 11.80 -0.15 3.29
C PHE A 39 12.09 -1.64 3.09
N ALA A 40 11.45 -2.26 2.09
CA ALA A 40 11.71 -3.65 1.76
C ALA A 40 13.18 -3.90 1.38
N LEU A 41 13.75 -3.03 0.55
CA LEU A 41 15.15 -3.10 0.15
C LEU A 41 16.10 -2.93 1.34
N ALA A 42 15.81 -2.01 2.26
CA ALA A 42 16.59 -1.83 3.48
C ALA A 42 16.56 -3.08 4.37
N LEU A 43 15.41 -3.73 4.54
CA LEU A 43 15.32 -4.96 5.33
C LEU A 43 16.07 -6.13 4.69
N VAL A 44 15.93 -6.31 3.37
CA VAL A 44 16.65 -7.36 2.65
C VAL A 44 18.16 -7.12 2.71
N ALA A 45 18.60 -5.87 2.53
CA ALA A 45 20.01 -5.51 2.64
C ALA A 45 20.55 -5.75 4.07
N GLY A 46 19.81 -5.34 5.11
CA GLY A 46 20.18 -5.56 6.50
C GLY A 46 20.29 -7.05 6.85
N ALA A 47 19.32 -7.86 6.44
CA ALA A 47 19.33 -9.30 6.67
C ALA A 47 20.43 -10.01 5.86
N GLY A 48 20.66 -9.59 4.61
CA GLY A 48 21.75 -10.09 3.79
C GLY A 48 23.11 -9.79 4.42
N TYR A 49 23.32 -8.56 4.89
CA TYR A 49 24.53 -8.17 5.61
C TYR A 49 24.73 -9.01 6.87
N ALA A 50 23.65 -9.21 7.63
CA ALA A 50 23.67 -10.03 8.85
C ALA A 50 24.05 -11.49 8.55
N LEU A 51 23.48 -12.09 7.49
CA LEU A 51 23.86 -13.43 7.05
C LEU A 51 25.33 -13.48 6.65
N VAL A 52 25.82 -12.56 5.82
CA VAL A 52 27.21 -12.61 5.35
C VAL A 52 28.20 -12.53 6.51
N HIS A 53 28.01 -11.61 7.45
CA HIS A 53 28.98 -11.34 8.51
C HIS A 53 28.79 -12.22 9.76
N TYR A 54 27.56 -12.59 10.09
CA TYR A 54 27.24 -13.29 11.33
C TYR A 54 26.77 -14.73 11.11
N HIS A 55 26.68 -15.25 9.88
CA HIS A 55 26.29 -16.66 9.67
C HIS A 55 27.17 -17.67 10.41
N ALA A 56 28.45 -17.35 10.66
CA ALA A 56 29.37 -18.21 11.36
C ALA A 56 29.04 -18.33 12.87
N HIS A 57 28.20 -17.46 13.40
CA HIS A 57 27.75 -17.45 14.80
C HIS A 57 26.27 -17.80 14.93
N MET A 58 25.60 -18.11 13.81
CA MET A 58 24.18 -18.43 13.77
C MET A 58 23.99 -19.89 13.38
N ASP A 59 23.19 -20.60 14.17
CA ASP A 59 22.76 -21.95 13.85
C ASP A 59 21.72 -21.93 12.71
N TYR A 60 21.39 -23.11 12.18
CA TYR A 60 20.41 -23.23 11.09
C TYR A 60 19.04 -22.65 11.48
N TYR A 61 18.64 -22.83 12.75
CA TYR A 61 17.38 -22.28 13.27
C TYR A 61 17.36 -20.75 13.22
N ASP A 62 18.40 -20.08 13.70
CA ASP A 62 18.46 -18.61 13.75
C ASP A 62 18.41 -18.00 12.34
N LYS A 63 19.10 -18.65 11.39
CA LYS A 63 19.03 -18.26 9.97
C LYS A 63 17.62 -18.39 9.42
N ALA A 64 16.93 -19.50 9.73
CA ALA A 64 15.56 -19.73 9.29
C ALA A 64 14.59 -18.69 9.87
N VAL A 65 14.70 -18.38 11.17
CA VAL A 65 13.90 -17.33 11.82
C VAL A 65 14.19 -15.98 11.18
N MET A 66 15.45 -15.63 10.97
CA MET A 66 15.80 -14.34 10.36
C MET A 66 15.23 -14.22 8.94
N ILE A 67 15.41 -15.25 8.11
CA ILE A 67 14.86 -15.30 6.75
C ILE A 67 13.34 -15.25 6.76
N GLY A 68 12.66 -15.86 7.74
CA GLY A 68 11.21 -15.77 7.89
C GLY A 68 10.72 -14.41 8.40
N THR A 69 11.52 -13.74 9.23
CA THR A 69 11.16 -12.46 9.85
C THR A 69 11.20 -11.31 8.84
N VAL A 70 12.15 -11.33 7.89
CA VAL A 70 12.27 -10.30 6.85
C VAL A 70 10.98 -10.13 6.03
N PRO A 71 10.44 -11.16 5.34
CA PRO A 71 9.21 -11.02 4.57
C PRO A 71 8.00 -10.70 5.46
N ALA A 72 7.97 -11.15 6.72
CA ALA A 72 6.91 -10.80 7.67
C ALA A 72 6.91 -9.29 7.99
N LEU A 73 8.08 -8.71 8.27
CA LEU A 73 8.23 -7.28 8.53
C LEU A 73 7.95 -6.44 7.28
N VAL A 74 8.37 -6.91 6.10
CA VAL A 74 8.05 -6.26 4.82
C VAL A 74 6.54 -6.23 4.58
N ALA A 75 5.86 -7.37 4.75
CA ALA A 75 4.41 -7.45 4.59
C ALA A 75 3.65 -6.60 5.62
N LEU A 76 4.15 -6.52 6.86
CA LEU A 76 3.60 -5.65 7.89
C LEU A 76 3.79 -4.17 7.53
N GLY A 77 4.98 -3.79 7.05
CA GLY A 77 5.29 -2.43 6.61
C GLY A 77 4.39 -1.96 5.47
N TRP A 78 4.11 -2.82 4.49
CA TRP A 78 3.18 -2.51 3.39
C TRP A 78 1.71 -2.42 3.79
N ARG A 79 1.35 -2.90 4.99
CA ARG A 79 -0.03 -2.92 5.49
C ARG A 79 -0.33 -1.75 6.44
N TRP A 80 0.69 -0.98 6.81
CA TRP A 80 0.60 0.15 7.74
C TRP A 80 0.43 1.45 6.96
#